data_AF-A0A376W7S5-F1
#
_entry.id   AF-A0A376W7S5-F1
#
_cell.length_a   1.000
_cell.length_b   1.000
_cell.length_c   1.000
_cell.angle_alpha   90.00
_cell.angle_beta   90.00
_cell.angle_gamma   90.00
#
_symmetry.space_group_name_H-M   'P 1'
#
loop_
_entity.id
_entity.type
_entity.pdbx_description
1 polymer ?
#
loop_
_entity_poly.entity_id
_entity_poly.type
_entity_poly.pdbx_seq_one_letter_code
_entity_poly.pdbx_strand_id
1 'polypeptide(L)' 'MRYPGKSFQRRRQALVEQMQPGSAALIFAAPEVTRSADSEYPYRQNSDFWYFTGFNEPEAVLVLIKSR' A
#
# COMPACT_ATOMS: atom_id res chain seq x y z
N MET A 1 -16.86 0.23 -0.47
CA MET A 1 -16.64 0.60 -1.89
C MET A 1 -15.64 -0.38 -2.48
N ARG A 2 -16.08 -1.31 -3.36
CA ARG A 2 -15.23 -2.36 -3.94
C ARG A 2 -14.53 -1.79 -5.18
N TYR A 3 -13.21 -1.58 -5.13
CA TYR A 3 -12.46 -1.19 -6.32
C TYR A 3 -12.20 -2.44 -7.16
N PRO A 4 -12.71 -2.52 -8.41
CA PRO A 4 -12.48 -3.69 -9.25
C PRO A 4 -10.97 -3.81 -9.57
N GLY A 5 -10.44 -5.04 -9.56
CA GLY A 5 -9.00 -5.34 -9.60
C GLY A 5 -8.19 -4.71 -10.75
N LYS A 6 -8.85 -4.28 -11.85
CA LYS A 6 -8.23 -3.51 -12.95
C LYS A 6 -7.76 -2.09 -12.55
N SER A 7 -8.10 -1.61 -11.35
CA SER A 7 -7.81 -0.24 -10.91
C SER A 7 -6.47 -0.06 -10.19
N PHE A 8 -5.97 -1.07 -9.46
CA PHE A 8 -4.74 -0.96 -8.66
C PHE A 8 -3.47 -0.95 -9.50
N GLN A 9 -3.38 -1.85 -10.49
CA GLN A 9 -2.23 -1.90 -11.41
C GLN A 9 -2.06 -0.57 -12.16
N ARG A 10 -3.16 0.01 -12.64
CA ARG A 10 -3.15 1.32 -13.33
C ARG A 10 -2.63 2.43 -12.41
N ARG A 11 -3.03 2.46 -11.14
CA ARG A 11 -2.55 3.45 -10.16
C ARG A 11 -1.05 3.31 -9.92
N ARG A 12 -0.55 2.07 -9.76
CA ARG A 12 0.89 1.81 -9.60
C ARG A 12 1.67 2.25 -10.83
N GLN A 13 1.15 1.96 -12.03
CA GLN A 13 1.78 2.38 -13.28
C GLN A 13 1.81 3.91 -13.42
N ALA A 14 0.70 4.60 -13.13
CA ALA A 14 0.64 6.06 -13.15
C ALA A 14 1.60 6.73 -12.15
N LEU A 15 1.88 6.08 -11.01
CA LEU A 15 2.90 6.54 -10.07
C LEU A 15 4.31 6.34 -10.64
N VAL A 16 4.61 5.16 -11.18
CA VAL A 16 5.91 4.86 -11.81
C VAL A 16 6.20 5.79 -12.99
N GLU A 17 5.19 6.16 -13.77
CA GLU A 17 5.35 7.11 -14.88
C GLU A 17 5.86 8.47 -14.40
N GLN A 18 5.44 8.94 -13.22
CA GLN A 18 5.85 10.21 -12.62
C GLN A 18 7.19 10.16 -11.87
N MET A 19 7.68 8.96 -11.54
CA MET A 19 8.94 8.78 -10.82
C MET A 19 10.16 9.12 -11.69
N GLN A 20 11.27 9.54 -11.08
CA GLN A 20 12.55 9.71 -11.77
C GLN A 20 13.13 8.35 -12.21
N PRO A 21 13.83 8.27 -13.35
CA PRO A 21 14.62 7.09 -13.71
C PRO A 21 15.60 6.69 -12.60
N GLY A 22 15.76 5.38 -12.37
CA GLY A 22 16.65 4.85 -11.34
C GLY A 22 16.17 5.07 -9.90
N SER A 23 14.86 5.27 -9.69
CA SER A 23 14.28 5.49 -8.35
C SER A 23 13.38 4.34 -7.89
N ALA A 24 13.12 4.30 -6.58
CA ALA A 24 12.19 3.36 -5.96
C ALA A 24 11.21 4.08 -5.03
N ALA A 25 9.96 3.65 -5.02
CA ALA A 25 8.94 4.05 -4.06
C ALA A 25 8.66 2.89 -3.09
N LEU A 26 8.62 3.20 -1.80
CA LEU A 26 8.33 2.28 -0.71
C LEU A 26 7.06 2.75 -0.01
N ILE A 27 6.03 1.91 0.01
CA ILE A 27 4.74 2.22 0.65
C ILE A 27 4.47 1.11 1.66
N PHE A 28 4.32 1.47 2.93
CA PHE A 28 4.21 0.54 4.04
C PHE A 28 2.75 0.30 4.42
N ALA A 29 2.42 -0.93 4.80
CA ALA A 29 1.16 -1.24 5.47
C ALA A 29 1.09 -0.54 6.84
N ALA A 30 -0.12 -0.32 7.33
CA ALA A 30 -0.32 0.11 8.71
C ALA A 30 0.09 -1.02 9.67
N PRO A 31 0.67 -0.69 10.83
CA PRO A 31 0.85 -1.66 11.90
C PRO A 31 -0.49 -1.99 12.56
N GLU A 32 -0.55 -3.13 13.26
CA GLU A 32 -1.62 -3.41 14.21
C GLU A 32 -1.53 -2.45 15.41
N VAL A 33 -2.68 -2.13 16.00
CA VAL A 33 -2.76 -1.17 17.10
C VAL A 33 -3.40 -1.83 18.30
N THR A 34 -2.62 -2.02 19.36
CA THR A 34 -3.10 -2.53 20.64
C THR A 34 -4.11 -1.57 21.25
N ARG A 35 -5.25 -2.10 21.70
CA ARG A 35 -6.28 -1.36 22.43
C ARG A 35 -6.05 -1.44 23.94
N SER A 36 -5.90 -2.64 24.47
CA SER A 36 -5.57 -2.89 25.88
C SER A 36 -5.09 -4.33 26.07
N ALA A 37 -3.98 -4.51 26.78
CA ALA A 37 -3.37 -5.82 27.02
C ALA A 37 -3.24 -6.65 25.73
N ASP A 38 -4.00 -7.73 25.62
CA ASP A 38 -4.06 -8.70 24.52
C ASP A 38 -5.14 -8.40 23.47
N SER A 39 -5.87 -7.29 23.62
CA SER A 39 -6.89 -6.87 22.66
C SER A 39 -6.37 -5.78 21.72
N GLU A 40 -6.77 -5.88 20.45
CA GLU A 40 -6.40 -4.96 19.39
C GLU A 40 -7.62 -4.18 18.88
N TYR A 41 -7.38 -3.01 18.28
CA TYR A 41 -8.39 -2.35 17.47
C TYR A 41 -8.59 -3.11 16.16
N PRO A 42 -9.78 -3.05 15.55
CA PRO A 42 -9.98 -3.57 14.19
C PRO A 42 -8.95 -2.97 13.25
N TYR A 43 -8.25 -3.84 12.50
CA TYR A 43 -7.19 -3.41 11.60
C TYR A 43 -7.71 -2.41 10.56
N ARG A 44 -7.01 -1.28 10.45
CA ARG A 44 -7.27 -0.26 9.45
C ARG A 44 -5.99 0.00 8.67
N GLN A 45 -6.02 -0.39 7.40
CA GLN A 45 -4.90 -0.19 6.49
C GLN A 45 -4.56 1.30 6.27
N ASN A 46 -3.29 1.59 5.99
CA ASN A 46 -2.84 2.89 5.51
C ASN A 46 -3.54 3.23 4.18
N SER A 47 -4.10 4.42 4.06
CA SER A 47 -4.92 4.81 2.90
C SER A 47 -4.16 4.75 1.58
N ASP A 48 -2.88 5.14 1.56
CA ASP A 48 -2.06 5.12 0.35
C ASP A 48 -1.70 3.69 -0.03
N PHE A 49 -1.27 2.89 0.95
CA PHE A 49 -1.02 1.46 0.74
C PHE A 49 -2.26 0.75 0.18
N TRP A 50 -3.42 0.99 0.80
CA TRP A 50 -4.70 0.47 0.34
C TRP A 50 -5.04 0.97 -1.08
N TYR A 51 -4.79 2.24 -1.38
CA TYR A 51 -5.06 2.84 -2.68
C TYR A 51 -4.27 2.17 -3.82
N PHE A 52 -3.04 1.74 -3.56
CA PHE A 52 -2.18 1.09 -4.56
C PHE A 52 -2.26 -0.44 -4.57
N THR A 53 -2.72 -1.08 -3.50
CA THR A 53 -2.67 -2.55 -3.36
C THR A 53 -4.04 -3.21 -3.23
N GLY A 54 -4.98 -2.58 -2.50
CA GLY A 54 -6.18 -3.25 -2.00
C GLY A 54 -5.88 -4.39 -1.02
N PHE A 55 -4.68 -4.44 -0.46
CA PHE A 55 -4.21 -5.50 0.44
C PHE A 55 -4.45 -5.12 1.90
N ASN A 56 -5.17 -5.96 2.65
CA ASN A 56 -5.66 -5.64 4.01
C ASN A 56 -4.93 -6.40 5.13
N GLU A 57 -3.67 -6.77 4.93
CA GLU A 57 -2.87 -7.40 5.99
C GLU A 57 -1.75 -6.45 6.44
N PRO A 58 -1.38 -6.49 7.75
CA PRO A 58 -0.24 -5.75 8.29
C PRO A 58 1.09 -6.34 7.79
N GLU A 59 2.20 -5.77 8.27
CA GLU A 59 3.57 -6.28 8.04
C GLU A 59 3.98 -6.43 6.57
N ALA A 60 3.40 -5.61 5.69
CA ALA A 60 3.68 -5.64 4.26
C ALA A 60 4.28 -4.32 3.75
N VAL A 61 5.05 -4.42 2.66
CA VAL A 61 5.63 -3.28 1.95
C VAL A 61 5.42 -3.46 0.45
N LEU A 62 4.85 -2.44 -0.19
CA LEU A 62 4.83 -2.33 -1.65
C LEU A 62 6.11 -1.62 -2.10
N VAL A 63 6.88 -2.29 -2.96
CA VAL A 63 8.08 -1.73 -3.59
C VAL A 63 7.81 -1.54 -5.08
N LEU A 64 7.96 -0.30 -5.57
CA LEU A 64 7.90 0.02 -7.00
C LEU A 64 9.27 0.53 -7.44
N ILE A 65 9.82 -0.06 -8.51
CA ILE A 65 11.14 0.27 -9.02
C ILE A 65 11.00 0.81 -10.44
N LYS A 66 11.51 2.01 -10.70
CA LYS A 66 11.67 2.55 -12.05
C LYS A 66 13.15 2.44 -12.44
N SER A 67 13.48 1.39 -13.20
CA SER A 67 14.88 1.10 -13.55
C SER A 67 15.47 2.09 -14.57
N ARG A 68 14.68 2.55 -15.55
CA ARG A 68 15.08 3.48 -16.62
C ARG A 68 13.95 4.44 -16.94
#